data_AF-A0A420EH27-F1
#
_entry.id   AF-A0A420EH27-F1
#
_cell.length_a   1.000
_cell.length_b   1.000
_cell.length_c   1.000
_cell.angle_alpha   90.00
_cell.angle_beta   90.00
_cell.angle_gamma   90.00
#
_symmetry.space_group_name_H-M   'P 1'
#
loop_
_entity.id
_entity.type
_entity.pdbx_description
1 polymer ?
#
loop_
_entity_poly.entity_id
_entity_poly.type
_entity_poly.pdbx_seq_one_letter_code
_entity_poly.pdbx_strand_id
1 'polypeptide(L)'
;MTLNTLANYEQELKWFALALGILSTIAIVQNWYPFTMFVSLPFCLIWIYCAWLRTERQLKYINIIFSILYVYGIARYLMGA
;
A
#
# COMPACT_ATOMS: atom_id res chain seq x y z
N MET A 1 10.90 17.74 -20.58
CA MET A 1 11.83 16.60 -20.43
C MET A 1 11.89 16.23 -18.94
N THR A 2 10.81 15.68 -18.37
CA THR A 2 10.67 15.47 -16.90
C THR A 2 9.77 14.27 -16.54
N LEU A 3 9.55 13.35 -17.49
CA LEU A 3 8.81 12.09 -17.24
C LEU A 3 9.73 10.86 -17.17
N ASN A 4 10.96 10.95 -17.70
CA ASN A 4 11.87 9.80 -17.79
C ASN A 4 12.59 9.46 -16.48
N THR A 5 12.66 10.38 -15.50
CA THR A 5 13.32 10.11 -14.22
C THR A 5 12.46 9.31 -13.24
N LEU A 6 11.13 9.47 -13.26
CA LEU A 6 10.21 8.70 -12.40
C LEU A 6 9.97 7.28 -12.93
N ALA A 7 10.10 7.08 -14.25
CA ALA A 7 10.00 5.76 -14.88
C ALA A 7 11.10 4.79 -14.42
N ASN A 8 12.31 5.28 -14.11
CA ASN A 8 13.40 4.44 -13.61
C ASN A 8 13.12 3.88 -12.22
N TYR A 9 12.52 4.69 -11.33
CA TYR A 9 12.18 4.26 -9.97
C TYR A 9 10.85 3.52 -9.88
N GLU A 10 10.01 3.56 -10.92
CA GLU A 10 8.72 2.85 -10.93
C GLU A 10 8.90 1.35 -10.70
N GLN A 11 9.93 0.75 -11.31
CA GLN A 11 10.21 -0.68 -11.16
C GLN A 11 10.68 -1.02 -9.73
N GLU A 12 11.54 -0.20 -9.15
CA GLU A 12 11.99 -0.37 -7.76
C GLU A 12 10.83 -0.20 -6.77
N LEU A 13 9.95 0.78 -7.00
CA LEU A 13 8.74 0.99 -6.20
C LEU A 13 7.81 -0.23 -6.25
N LYS A 14 7.65 -0.85 -7.42
CA LYS A 14 6.88 -2.09 -7.57
C LYS A 14 7.50 -3.25 -6.80
N TRP A 15 8.82 -3.40 -6.83
CA TRP A 15 9.52 -4.42 -6.04
C TRP A 15 9.36 -4.19 -4.55
N PHE A 16 9.41 -2.93 -4.11
CA PHE A 16 9.16 -2.58 -2.71
C PHE A 16 7.71 -2.84 -2.30
N ALA A 17 6.75 -2.50 -3.16
CA ALA A 17 5.34 -2.86 -2.95
C ALA A 17 5.13 -4.38 -2.90
N LEU A 18 5.82 -5.15 -3.75
CA LEU A 18 5.78 -6.61 -3.70
C LEU A 18 6.30 -7.12 -2.34
N ALA A 19 7.46 -6.63 -1.89
CA ALA A 19 8.03 -7.00 -0.61
C ALA A 19 7.09 -6.67 0.57
N LEU A 20 6.50 -5.47 0.57
CA LEU A 20 5.51 -5.07 1.56
C LEU A 20 4.23 -5.93 1.50
N GLY A 21 3.77 -6.31 0.31
CA GLY A 21 2.60 -7.17 0.14
C GLY A 21 2.83 -8.60 0.63
N ILE A 22 4.03 -9.14 0.45
CA ILE A 22 4.43 -10.42 1.03
C ILE A 22 4.49 -10.31 2.55
N LEU A 23 5.12 -9.25 3.06
CA LEU A 23 5.27 -9.03 4.50
C LEU A 23 3.93 -8.79 5.19
N SER A 24 2.98 -8.09 4.55
CA SER A 24 1.62 -7.92 5.06
C SER A 24 0.87 -9.26 5.10
N THR A 25 1.01 -10.10 4.08
CA THR A 25 0.40 -11.43 4.04
C THR A 25 0.94 -12.32 5.16
N ILE A 26 2.27 -12.33 5.38
CA ILE A 26 2.90 -13.07 6.49
C ILE A 26 2.36 -12.57 7.83
N ALA A 27 2.30 -11.25 8.03
CA ALA A 27 1.78 -10.66 9.26
C ALA A 27 0.31 -11.04 9.50
N ILE A 28 -0.51 -11.15 8.44
CA ILE A 28 -1.91 -11.59 8.53
C ILE A 28 -1.98 -13.05 8.96
N VAL A 29 -1.25 -13.94 8.28
CA VAL A 29 -1.24 -15.39 8.58
C VAL A 29 -0.75 -15.66 10.01
N GLN A 30 0.23 -14.89 10.48
CA GLN A 30 0.79 -15.02 11.82
C GLN A 30 0.01 -14.26 12.91
N ASN A 31 -1.12 -13.64 12.58
CA ASN A 31 -1.94 -12.84 13.51
C ASN A 31 -1.15 -11.71 14.22
N TRP A 32 -0.21 -11.07 13.53
CA TRP A 32 0.61 -9.96 14.07
C TRP A 32 -0.15 -8.62 14.11
N TYR A 33 -1.37 -8.61 14.65
CA TYR A 33 -2.12 -7.36 14.84
C TYR A 33 -1.40 -6.45 15.86
N PRO A 34 -1.22 -5.14 15.61
CA PRO A 34 -1.73 -4.32 14.51
C PRO A 34 -0.76 -4.11 13.33
N PHE A 35 0.41 -4.76 13.35
CA PHE A 35 1.49 -4.57 12.38
C PHE A 35 1.03 -4.79 10.93
N THR A 36 0.06 -5.69 10.72
CA THR A 36 -0.61 -5.90 9.44
C THR A 36 -1.14 -4.61 8.82
N MET A 37 -1.74 -3.71 9.59
CA MET A 37 -2.32 -2.47 9.09
C MET A 37 -1.24 -1.45 8.74
N PHE A 38 -0.19 -1.37 9.56
CA PHE A 38 0.93 -0.46 9.35
C PHE A 38 1.79 -0.83 8.13
N VAL A 39 1.86 -2.11 7.77
CA VAL A 39 2.56 -2.57 6.57
C VAL A 39 1.67 -2.46 5.32
N SER A 40 0.38 -2.79 5.46
CA SER A 40 -0.55 -2.76 4.33
C SER A 40 -0.85 -1.34 3.85
N LEU A 41 -0.79 -0.34 4.74
CA LEU A 41 -1.00 1.07 4.37
C LEU A 41 0.04 1.61 3.37
N PRO A 42 1.37 1.58 3.65
CA PRO A 42 2.38 2.03 2.69
C PRO A 42 2.37 1.19 1.42
N PHE A 43 2.07 -0.11 1.51
CA PHE A 43 1.83 -0.97 0.35
C PHE A 43 0.75 -0.42 -0.57
N CYS A 44 -0.43 -0.10 -0.02
CA CYS A 44 -1.53 0.46 -0.80
C CYS A 44 -1.19 1.83 -1.39
N LEU A 45 -0.51 2.70 -0.65
CA LEU A 45 -0.10 4.02 -1.14
C LEU A 45 0.83 3.93 -2.36
N ILE A 46 1.77 2.99 -2.36
CA ILE A 46 2.67 2.77 -3.50
C ILE A 46 1.88 2.28 -4.73
N TRP A 47 0.91 1.39 -4.54
CA TRP A 47 0.05 0.93 -5.63
C TRP A 47 -0.87 2.02 -6.17
N ILE A 48 -1.37 2.93 -5.33
CA ILE A 48 -2.11 4.11 -5.79
C ILE A 48 -1.23 4.97 -6.69
N TYR A 49 0.02 5.23 -6.27
CA TYR A 49 0.98 5.99 -7.06
C TYR A 49 1.29 5.31 -8.41
N CYS A 50 1.58 4.01 -8.38
CA CYS A 50 1.85 3.23 -9.59
C CYS A 50 0.63 3.18 -10.54
N ALA A 51 -0.57 3.00 -10.00
CA ALA A 51 -1.81 2.97 -10.77
C ALA A 51 -2.14 4.34 -11.38
N TRP A 52 -1.75 5.43 -10.69
CA TRP A 52 -1.87 6.78 -11.23
C TRP A 52 -0.96 6.97 -12.46
N LEU A 53 0.29 6.50 -12.39
CA LEU A 53 1.27 6.63 -13.47
C LEU A 53 0.88 5.80 -14.71
N ARG A 54 0.31 4.61 -14.52
CA ARG A 54 -0.13 3.69 -15.59
C ARG A 54 -1.59 3.89 -16.02
N THR A 55 -2.34 4.82 -15.42
CA THR A 55 -3.77 5.06 -15.67
C THR A 55 -4.69 3.84 -15.43
N GLU A 56 -4.30 2.95 -14.52
CA GLU A 56 -5.06 1.75 -14.14
C GLU A 56 -6.16 2.09 -13.12
N ARG A 57 -7.39 2.31 -13.60
CA ARG A 57 -8.49 2.83 -12.76
C ARG A 57 -8.88 1.87 -11.62
N GLN A 58 -9.01 0.58 -11.92
CA GLN A 58 -9.48 -0.41 -10.93
C GLN A 58 -8.47 -0.56 -9.78
N LEU A 59 -7.18 -0.67 -10.12
CA LEU A 59 -6.10 -0.81 -9.15
C LEU A 59 -5.95 0.43 -8.25
N LYS A 60 -6.19 1.62 -8.83
CA LYS A 60 -6.21 2.88 -8.09
C LYS A 60 -7.35 2.90 -7.06
N TYR A 61 -8.59 2.67 -7.49
CA TYR A 61 -9.74 2.79 -6.59
C TYR A 61 -9.74 1.75 -5.48
N ILE A 62 -9.36 0.49 -5.76
CA ILE A 62 -9.31 -0.54 -4.73
C ILE A 62 -8.26 -0.22 -3.65
N ASN A 63 -7.07 0.24 -4.05
CA ASN A 63 -6.04 0.62 -3.08
C ASN A 63 -6.39 1.89 -2.30
N ILE A 64 -7.15 2.82 -2.89
CA ILE A 64 -7.72 3.96 -2.15
C ILE A 64 -8.67 3.46 -1.05
N ILE A 65 -9.61 2.57 -1.40
CA ILE A 65 -10.56 2.01 -0.42
C ILE A 65 -9.82 1.25 0.68
N PHE A 66 -8.86 0.40 0.32
CA PHE A 66 -8.04 -0.31 1.31
C PHE A 66 -7.25 0.64 2.20
N SER A 67 -6.65 1.69 1.64
CA SER A 67 -5.95 2.70 2.44
C SER A 67 -6.88 3.36 3.45
N ILE A 68 -8.10 3.73 3.06
CA ILE A 68 -9.11 4.33 3.96
C ILE A 68 -9.44 3.35 5.11
N LEU A 69 -9.65 2.07 4.80
CA LEU A 69 -9.94 1.05 5.80
C LEU A 69 -8.77 0.83 6.76
N TYR A 70 -7.53 0.82 6.26
CA TYR A 70 -6.34 0.71 7.12
C TYR A 70 -6.14 1.95 8.00
N VAL A 71 -6.37 3.16 7.48
CA VAL A 71 -6.36 4.40 8.29
C VAL A 71 -7.41 4.31 9.39
N TYR A 72 -8.63 3.87 9.06
CA TYR A 72 -9.70 3.68 10.04
C TYR A 72 -9.32 2.66 11.11
N GLY A 73 -8.76 1.51 10.73
CA GLY A 73 -8.30 0.48 11.66
C GLY A 73 -7.17 0.97 12.58
N ILE A 74 -6.21 1.72 12.04
CA ILE A 74 -5.12 2.33 12.81
C ILE A 74 -5.68 3.39 13.77
N ALA A 75 -6.57 4.27 13.31
CA ALA A 75 -7.19 5.29 14.15
C ALA A 75 -7.96 4.65 15.31
N ARG A 76 -8.76 3.62 15.03
CA ARG A 76 -9.47 2.83 16.04
C ARG A 76 -8.52 2.21 17.07
N TYR A 77 -7.44 1.58 16.60
CA TYR A 77 -6.41 0.98 17.46
C TYR A 77 -5.76 2.03 18.37
N LEU A 78 -5.41 3.20 17.84
CA LEU A 78 -4.81 4.30 18.61
C LEU A 78 -5.79 4.93 19.61
N MET A 79 -7.08 4.93 19.30
CA MET A 79 -8.15 5.43 20.18
C MET A 79 -8.59 4.41 21.25
N GLY A 80 -8.07 3.18 21.23
CA GLY A 80 -8.38 2.14 22.21
C GLY A 80 -9.83 1.60 22.15
N ALA A 81 -10.48 1.69 20.98
CA ALA A 81 -11.88 1.30 20.75
C ALA A 81 -12.07 -0.03 19.98
#